data_AF-A0A7C3Z9Z2-F1
#
_entry.id   AF-A0A7C3Z9Z2-F1
#
_cell.length_a   1.000
_cell.length_b   1.000
_cell.length_c   1.000
_cell.angle_alpha   90.00
_cell.angle_beta   90.00
_cell.angle_gamma   90.00
#
_symmetry.space_group_name_H-M   'P 1'
#
loop_
_entity.id
_entity.type
_entity.pdbx_description
1 polymer ?
#
loop_
_entity_poly.entity_id
_entity_poly.type
_entity_poly.pdbx_seq_one_letter_code
_entity_poly.pdbx_strand_id
1 'polypeptide(L)'
;MRQVRSSTTLVLAVGLCLLLAAGAAAQVTGYGSTPLPADIYGPLNEGFGLIADGKYDAAAVKFKDVLQKDPNNPFALNNLAAIEAQKGHYREAMAFLQQATVKANDYRQKVAQTCFVAGLCNAVKPRQEVGPTSTIAPIIQDNIAKLKPKVEALPPSPSSPPAMK
;
A
#
# COMPACT_ATOMS: atom_id res chain seq x y z
N MET A 1 80.01 1.41 33.51
CA MET A 1 79.15 1.71 32.33
C MET A 1 78.35 2.98 32.61
N ARG A 2 78.18 3.81 31.58
CA ARG A 2 77.90 5.26 31.64
C ARG A 2 76.41 5.64 31.78
N GLN A 3 76.21 6.71 32.55
CA GLN A 3 75.30 7.87 32.39
C GLN A 3 73.76 7.76 32.48
N VAL A 4 73.29 8.62 33.39
CA VAL A 4 71.98 9.26 33.57
C VAL A 4 71.52 10.07 32.34
N ARG A 5 70.21 10.05 32.03
CA ARG A 5 69.41 11.11 31.36
C ARG A 5 67.94 10.88 31.76
N SER A 6 67.33 11.71 32.62
CA SER A 6 66.72 13.02 32.38
C SER A 6 65.32 12.95 31.73
N SER A 7 64.33 13.32 32.54
CA SER A 7 63.11 14.09 32.28
C SER A 7 62.60 14.24 30.84
N THR A 8 61.32 13.91 30.60
CA THR A 8 60.23 14.89 30.39
C THR A 8 58.96 14.19 29.87
N THR A 9 57.83 14.68 30.35
CA THR A 9 56.44 14.32 30.05
C THR A 9 56.08 14.40 28.56
N LEU A 10 55.28 13.45 28.06
CA LEU A 10 54.41 13.67 26.89
C LEU A 10 53.00 13.14 27.19
N VAL A 11 52.10 14.06 27.47
CA VAL A 11 50.66 13.85 27.53
C VAL A 11 50.16 13.72 26.09
N LEU A 12 49.59 12.58 25.72
CA LEU A 12 48.80 12.45 24.49
C LEU A 12 47.37 12.10 24.89
N ALA A 13 46.60 13.16 25.13
CA ALA A 13 45.16 13.13 25.16
C ALA A 13 44.64 13.42 23.75
N VAL A 14 44.08 12.43 23.07
CA VAL A 14 42.98 12.65 22.12
C VAL A 14 42.08 11.41 22.19
N GLY A 15 40.99 11.53 22.96
CA GLY A 15 39.90 10.56 22.94
C GLY A 15 39.21 10.62 21.59
N LEU A 16 39.42 9.60 20.76
CA LEU A 16 38.63 9.38 19.56
C LEU A 16 37.33 8.68 19.99
N CYS A 17 36.38 9.48 20.45
CA CYS A 17 35.01 9.04 20.69
C CYS A 17 34.35 8.80 19.32
N LEU A 18 34.45 7.57 18.82
CA LEU A 18 33.75 7.11 17.62
C LEU A 18 32.24 7.13 17.90
N LEU A 19 31.62 8.26 17.61
CA LEU A 19 30.17 8.38 17.46
C LEU A 19 29.75 7.60 16.22
N LEU A 20 29.52 6.29 16.40
CA LEU A 20 28.67 5.53 15.48
C LEU A 20 27.23 5.99 15.69
N ALA A 21 26.88 7.12 15.07
CA ALA A 21 25.50 7.41 14.75
C ALA A 21 25.07 6.38 13.71
N ALA A 22 24.64 5.20 14.18
CA ALA A 22 23.90 4.26 13.38
C ALA A 22 22.61 4.97 12.99
N GLY A 23 22.59 5.53 11.77
CA GLY A 23 21.39 6.05 11.16
C GLY A 23 20.38 4.91 11.12
N ALA A 24 19.37 4.97 11.99
CA ALA A 24 18.19 4.15 11.86
C ALA A 24 17.47 4.61 10.58
N ALA A 25 17.89 4.07 9.44
CA ALA A 25 17.05 4.05 8.27
C ALA A 25 15.82 3.22 8.67
N ALA A 26 14.73 3.89 9.01
CA ALA A 26 13.43 3.29 9.17
C ALA A 26 13.07 2.66 7.82
N GLN A 27 13.46 1.39 7.65
CA GLN A 27 13.08 0.62 6.49
C GLN A 27 11.58 0.38 6.67
N VAL A 28 10.77 1.16 5.94
CA VAL A 28 9.38 0.80 5.69
C VAL A 28 9.46 -0.47 4.86
N THR A 29 9.54 -1.62 5.55
CA THR A 29 9.58 -2.92 4.91
C THR A 29 8.22 -3.14 4.29
N GLY A 30 8.14 -3.00 2.97
CA GLY A 30 7.04 -3.57 2.21
C GLY A 30 6.86 -5.04 2.60
N TYR A 31 5.61 -5.51 2.62
CA TYR A 31 5.21 -6.87 3.02
C TYR A 31 5.66 -7.96 2.02
N GLY A 32 6.85 -7.81 1.45
CA GLY A 32 7.42 -8.75 0.49
C GLY A 32 7.48 -10.13 1.10
N SER A 33 8.03 -10.26 2.31
CA SER A 33 8.20 -11.57 2.96
C SER A 33 7.54 -11.66 4.33
N THR A 34 7.12 -10.53 4.91
CA THR A 34 6.42 -10.52 6.20
C THR A 34 4.95 -10.83 5.99
N PRO A 35 4.39 -11.79 6.74
CA PRO A 35 2.95 -12.01 6.76
C PRO A 35 2.25 -10.68 7.06
N LEU A 36 1.14 -10.41 6.37
CA LEU A 36 0.28 -9.31 6.76
C LEU A 36 -0.07 -9.43 8.24
N PRO A 37 -0.21 -8.30 8.96
CA PRO A 37 -0.67 -8.33 10.33
C PRO A 37 -1.94 -9.19 10.43
N ALA A 38 -1.96 -10.16 11.34
CA ALA A 38 -3.04 -11.15 11.40
C ALA A 38 -4.42 -10.47 11.55
N ASP A 39 -4.43 -9.32 12.21
CA ASP A 39 -5.59 -8.49 12.50
C ASP A 39 -6.11 -7.67 11.29
N ILE A 40 -5.48 -7.74 10.11
CA ILE A 40 -6.03 -7.17 8.87
C ILE A 40 -6.69 -8.20 7.94
N TYR A 41 -6.38 -9.50 8.06
CA TYR A 41 -7.04 -10.54 7.26
C TYR A 41 -8.54 -10.66 7.55
N GLY A 42 -8.93 -10.54 8.83
CA GLY A 42 -10.33 -10.64 9.25
C GLY A 42 -11.24 -9.63 8.53
N PRO A 43 -10.97 -8.32 8.69
CA PRO A 43 -11.74 -7.28 7.99
C PRO A 43 -11.69 -7.38 6.46
N LEU A 44 -10.55 -7.76 5.87
CA LEU A 44 -10.44 -7.98 4.41
C LEU A 44 -11.36 -9.10 3.93
N ASN A 45 -11.39 -10.23 4.66
CA ASN A 45 -12.23 -11.37 4.33
C ASN A 45 -13.72 -11.07 4.51
N GLU A 46 -14.07 -10.41 5.63
CA GLU A 46 -15.44 -10.02 5.92
C GLU A 46 -15.96 -9.02 4.86
N GLY A 47 -15.18 -7.97 4.56
CA GLY A 47 -15.53 -7.00 3.53
C GLY A 47 -15.71 -7.64 2.15
N PHE A 48 -14.86 -8.60 1.78
CA PHE A 48 -15.02 -9.36 0.54
C PHE A 48 -16.30 -10.21 0.50
N GLY A 49 -16.68 -10.84 1.63
CA GLY A 49 -17.94 -11.56 1.75
C GLY A 49 -19.15 -10.63 1.62
N LEU A 50 -19.10 -9.47 2.28
CA LEU A 50 -20.14 -8.43 2.20
C LEU A 50 -20.31 -7.89 0.77
N ILE A 51 -19.20 -7.79 0.02
CA ILE A 51 -19.23 -7.48 -1.41
C ILE A 51 -20.03 -8.53 -2.19
N ALA A 52 -19.82 -9.82 -1.93
CA ALA A 52 -20.54 -10.90 -2.61
C ALA A 52 -22.04 -10.91 -2.25
N ASP A 53 -22.39 -10.47 -1.05
CA ASP A 53 -23.77 -10.26 -0.59
C ASP A 53 -24.42 -8.97 -1.13
N GLY A 54 -23.69 -8.12 -1.86
CA GLY A 54 -24.16 -6.80 -2.32
C GLY A 54 -24.24 -5.72 -1.23
N LYS A 55 -23.70 -5.98 -0.04
CA LYS A 55 -23.70 -5.08 1.12
C LYS A 55 -22.52 -4.10 1.08
N TYR A 56 -22.49 -3.23 0.07
CA TYR A 56 -21.33 -2.39 -0.25
C TYR A 56 -20.93 -1.41 0.86
N ASP A 57 -21.89 -0.78 1.54
CA ASP A 57 -21.56 0.20 2.59
C ASP A 57 -20.93 -0.48 3.81
N ALA A 58 -21.46 -1.65 4.20
CA ALA A 58 -20.87 -2.46 5.26
C ALA A 58 -19.47 -2.96 4.87
N ALA A 59 -19.27 -3.38 3.62
CA ALA A 59 -17.95 -3.77 3.12
C ALA A 59 -16.95 -2.61 3.19
N ALA A 60 -17.36 -1.40 2.80
CA ALA A 60 -16.52 -0.21 2.83
C ALA A 60 -16.05 0.12 4.26
N VAL A 61 -16.88 -0.08 5.29
CA VAL A 61 -16.48 0.08 6.70
C VAL A 61 -15.32 -0.85 7.03
N LYS A 62 -15.41 -2.14 6.67
CA LYS A 62 -14.36 -3.12 6.94
C LYS A 62 -13.05 -2.80 6.25
N PHE A 63 -13.10 -2.30 5.02
CA PHE A 63 -11.88 -1.86 4.34
C PHE A 63 -11.29 -0.60 4.96
N LYS A 64 -12.10 0.33 5.45
CA LYS A 64 -11.62 1.50 6.20
C LYS A 64 -10.91 1.09 7.51
N ASP A 65 -11.40 0.07 8.21
CA ASP A 65 -10.71 -0.47 9.40
C ASP A 65 -9.30 -0.98 9.08
N VAL A 66 -9.10 -1.57 7.90
CA VAL A 66 -7.78 -1.99 7.41
C VAL A 66 -6.91 -0.75 7.15
N LEU A 67 -7.46 0.27 6.49
CA LEU A 67 -6.73 1.49 6.15
C LEU A 67 -6.35 2.33 7.36
N GLN A 68 -7.04 2.20 8.50
CA GLN A 68 -6.59 2.80 9.77
C GLN A 68 -5.25 2.23 10.24
N LYS A 69 -4.93 0.99 9.87
CA LYS A 69 -3.71 0.27 10.29
C LYS A 69 -2.63 0.30 9.22
N ASP A 70 -3.00 0.08 7.97
CA ASP A 70 -2.13 0.29 6.81
C ASP A 70 -2.84 1.16 5.77
N PRO A 71 -2.61 2.48 5.80
CA PRO A 71 -3.25 3.44 4.89
C PRO A 71 -3.04 3.15 3.40
N ASN A 72 -2.02 2.38 3.05
CA ASN A 72 -1.69 2.03 1.65
C ASN A 72 -1.87 0.54 1.37
N ASN A 73 -2.75 -0.15 2.12
CA ASN A 73 -3.05 -1.55 1.88
C ASN A 73 -3.72 -1.73 0.50
N PRO A 74 -3.08 -2.43 -0.46
CA PRO A 74 -3.57 -2.52 -1.81
C PRO A 74 -4.86 -3.33 -1.93
N PHE A 75 -5.11 -4.31 -1.05
CA PHE A 75 -6.35 -5.09 -1.07
C PHE A 75 -7.56 -4.25 -0.67
N ALA A 76 -7.46 -3.52 0.45
CA ALA A 76 -8.53 -2.65 0.93
C ALA A 76 -8.84 -1.53 -0.07
N LEU A 77 -7.81 -0.86 -0.60
CA LEU A 77 -7.96 0.21 -1.59
C LEU A 77 -8.58 -0.30 -2.90
N ASN A 78 -8.11 -1.45 -3.41
CA ASN A 78 -8.68 -2.05 -4.60
C ASN A 78 -10.17 -2.43 -4.41
N ASN A 79 -10.54 -2.94 -3.24
CA ASN A 79 -11.94 -3.28 -2.97
C ASN A 79 -12.84 -2.05 -2.80
N LEU A 80 -12.34 -0.98 -2.18
CA LEU A 80 -13.05 0.31 -2.14
C LEU A 80 -13.23 0.88 -3.54
N ALA A 81 -12.20 0.79 -4.40
CA ALA A 81 -12.32 1.19 -5.79
C ALA A 81 -13.39 0.38 -6.54
N ALA A 82 -13.46 -0.93 -6.31
CA ALA A 82 -14.49 -1.78 -6.90
C ALA A 82 -15.90 -1.36 -6.45
N ILE A 83 -16.08 -1.01 -5.17
CA ILE A 83 -17.34 -0.50 -4.62
C ILE A 83 -17.72 0.85 -5.26
N GLU A 84 -16.81 1.81 -5.31
CA GLU A 84 -17.09 3.12 -5.90
C GLU A 84 -17.38 3.03 -7.41
N ALA A 85 -16.66 2.16 -8.12
CA ALA A 85 -16.92 1.93 -9.54
C ALA A 85 -18.30 1.28 -9.76
N GLN A 86 -18.72 0.36 -8.89
CA GLN A 86 -20.07 -0.22 -8.92
C GLN A 86 -21.17 0.83 -8.69
N LYS A 87 -20.87 1.86 -7.89
CA LYS A 87 -21.75 3.03 -7.66
C LYS A 87 -21.70 4.06 -8.79
N GLY A 88 -20.80 3.91 -9.77
CA GLY A 88 -20.59 4.88 -10.85
C GLY A 88 -19.67 6.05 -10.48
N HIS A 89 -19.09 6.06 -9.28
CA HIS A 89 -18.16 7.08 -8.79
C HIS A 89 -16.73 6.81 -9.32
N TYR A 90 -16.56 6.96 -10.64
CA TYR A 90 -15.33 6.50 -11.31
C TYR A 90 -14.09 7.34 -10.95
N ARG A 91 -14.22 8.62 -10.59
CA ARG A 91 -13.09 9.46 -10.19
C ARG A 91 -12.52 8.99 -8.84
N GLU A 92 -13.40 8.73 -7.89
CA GLU A 92 -13.10 8.23 -6.56
C GLU A 92 -12.48 6.83 -6.63
N ALA A 93 -13.07 5.94 -7.45
CA ALA A 93 -12.52 4.62 -7.70
C ALA A 93 -11.09 4.70 -8.28
N MET A 94 -10.83 5.61 -9.23
CA MET A 94 -9.50 5.81 -9.80
C MET A 94 -8.50 6.30 -8.74
N ALA A 95 -8.91 7.22 -7.87
CA ALA A 95 -8.06 7.73 -6.80
C ALA A 95 -7.62 6.60 -5.84
N PHE A 96 -8.54 5.72 -5.45
CA PHE A 96 -8.20 4.55 -4.62
C PHE A 96 -7.23 3.59 -5.32
N LEU A 97 -7.43 3.31 -6.62
CA LEU A 97 -6.51 2.46 -7.38
C LEU A 97 -5.12 3.07 -7.49
N GLN A 98 -5.03 4.38 -7.75
CA GLN A 98 -3.76 5.11 -7.79
C GLN A 98 -3.03 5.01 -6.45
N GLN A 99 -3.73 5.20 -5.33
CA GLN A 99 -3.15 5.02 -4.01
C GLN A 99 -2.68 3.58 -3.78
N ALA A 100 -3.44 2.58 -4.26
CA ALA A 100 -3.10 1.17 -4.11
C ALA A 100 -1.77 0.83 -4.79
N THR A 101 -1.41 1.51 -5.90
CA THR A 101 -0.15 1.27 -6.61
C THR A 101 1.10 1.49 -5.77
N VAL A 102 1.02 2.35 -4.73
CA VAL A 102 2.16 2.74 -3.88
C VAL A 102 2.86 1.54 -3.25
N LYS A 103 2.09 0.56 -2.76
CA LYS A 103 2.62 -0.65 -2.11
C LYS A 103 2.25 -1.95 -2.85
N ALA A 104 1.53 -1.90 -3.96
CA ALA A 104 0.99 -3.10 -4.60
C ALA A 104 2.05 -4.18 -4.90
N ASN A 105 3.25 -3.77 -5.35
CA ASN A 105 4.33 -4.69 -5.67
C ASN A 105 4.94 -5.39 -4.43
N ASP A 106 4.81 -4.77 -3.27
CA ASP A 106 5.33 -5.33 -2.02
C ASP A 106 4.45 -6.48 -1.52
N TYR A 107 3.19 -6.52 -1.93
CA TYR A 107 2.21 -7.49 -1.47
C TYR A 107 2.20 -8.76 -2.34
N ARG A 108 2.80 -9.83 -1.84
CA ARG A 108 2.98 -11.10 -2.59
C ARG A 108 1.97 -12.20 -2.29
N GLN A 109 0.94 -11.90 -1.52
CA GLN A 109 -0.12 -12.83 -1.20
C GLN A 109 -0.84 -13.24 -2.50
N LYS A 110 -1.10 -14.54 -2.65
CA LYS A 110 -2.05 -15.02 -3.65
C LYS A 110 -3.43 -14.46 -3.35
N VAL A 111 -4.30 -14.37 -4.34
CA VAL A 111 -5.64 -13.78 -4.17
C VAL A 111 -6.74 -14.73 -4.60
N ALA A 112 -7.89 -14.61 -3.95
CA ALA A 112 -9.16 -14.98 -4.56
C ALA A 112 -9.82 -13.69 -5.08
N GLN A 113 -10.59 -13.79 -6.15
CA GLN A 113 -11.24 -12.65 -6.79
C GLN A 113 -12.72 -12.94 -7.07
N THR A 114 -13.53 -11.89 -7.16
CA THR A 114 -14.92 -11.97 -7.61
C THR A 114 -15.21 -10.87 -8.65
N CYS A 115 -16.25 -11.11 -9.44
CA CYS A 115 -16.71 -10.21 -10.49
C CYS A 115 -18.15 -9.78 -10.21
N PHE A 116 -18.44 -8.49 -10.44
CA PHE A 116 -19.80 -7.98 -10.40
C PHE A 116 -20.48 -8.08 -11.77
N VAL A 117 -21.82 -8.16 -11.76
CA VAL A 117 -22.65 -8.02 -12.96
C VAL A 117 -22.62 -6.54 -13.38
N ALA A 118 -21.81 -6.23 -14.41
CA ALA A 118 -21.66 -4.95 -15.14
C ALA A 118 -20.27 -4.79 -15.79
N GLY A 119 -19.42 -5.83 -15.77
CA GLY A 119 -18.17 -5.87 -16.56
C GLY A 119 -16.93 -5.30 -15.88
N LEU A 120 -17.05 -4.79 -14.64
CA LEU A 120 -15.92 -4.47 -13.77
C LEU A 120 -15.73 -5.61 -12.77
N CYS A 121 -14.93 -6.61 -13.15
CA CYS A 121 -14.37 -7.56 -12.21
C CYS A 121 -13.38 -6.87 -11.27
N ASN A 122 -13.02 -7.52 -10.15
CA ASN A 122 -11.74 -7.40 -9.44
C ASN A 122 -11.84 -6.99 -7.96
N ALA A 123 -12.95 -7.23 -7.26
CA ALA A 123 -12.83 -7.32 -5.80
C ALA A 123 -11.99 -8.56 -5.47
N VAL A 124 -11.12 -8.46 -4.47
CA VAL A 124 -10.12 -9.46 -4.11
C VAL A 124 -10.08 -9.71 -2.61
N LYS A 125 -9.60 -10.88 -2.22
CA LYS A 125 -9.13 -11.12 -0.85
C LYS A 125 -7.76 -11.80 -0.87
N PRO A 126 -6.83 -11.42 0.02
CA PRO A 126 -5.57 -12.13 0.15
C PRO A 126 -5.78 -13.53 0.72
N ARG A 127 -4.97 -14.46 0.25
CA ARG A 127 -4.74 -15.76 0.87
C ARG A 127 -3.50 -15.66 1.74
N GLN A 128 -3.35 -16.54 2.72
CA GLN A 128 -2.14 -16.60 3.54
C GLN A 128 -0.93 -17.13 2.76
N GLU A 129 -1.17 -17.80 1.63
CA GLU A 129 -0.11 -18.26 0.72
C GLU A 129 0.56 -17.08 0.02
N VAL A 130 1.89 -17.05 0.04
CA VAL A 130 2.72 -15.99 -0.55
C VAL A 130 3.50 -16.56 -1.75
N GLY A 131 3.43 -15.87 -2.89
CA GLY A 131 4.17 -16.21 -4.10
C GLY A 131 5.51 -15.47 -4.24
N PRO A 132 6.28 -15.74 -5.32
CA PRO A 132 7.52 -15.04 -5.59
C PRO A 132 7.32 -13.57 -6.00
N THR A 133 6.14 -13.23 -6.54
CA THR A 133 5.77 -11.90 -7.05
C THR A 133 4.38 -11.47 -6.58
N SER A 134 4.07 -10.17 -6.72
CA SER A 134 2.75 -9.62 -6.40
C SER A 134 1.68 -10.12 -7.35
N THR A 135 0.60 -10.67 -6.79
CA THR A 135 -0.59 -11.03 -7.57
C THR A 135 -1.59 -9.87 -7.65
N ILE A 136 -1.57 -8.94 -6.69
CA ILE A 136 -2.52 -7.81 -6.64
C ILE A 136 -2.10 -6.65 -7.55
N ALA A 137 -0.80 -6.42 -7.75
CA ALA A 137 -0.31 -5.37 -8.62
C ALA A 137 -0.86 -5.44 -10.06
N PRO A 138 -0.78 -6.58 -10.78
CA PRO A 138 -1.34 -6.66 -12.13
C PRO A 138 -2.86 -6.48 -12.16
N ILE A 139 -3.58 -6.89 -11.13
CA ILE A 139 -5.04 -6.69 -11.01
C ILE A 139 -5.38 -5.21 -10.86
N ILE A 140 -4.63 -4.47 -10.04
CA ILE A 140 -4.81 -3.02 -9.90
C ILE A 140 -4.55 -2.31 -11.23
N GLN A 141 -3.52 -2.71 -11.98
CA GLN A 141 -3.23 -2.11 -13.29
C GLN A 141 -4.35 -2.39 -14.31
N ASP A 142 -4.87 -3.62 -14.34
CA ASP A 142 -6.02 -3.98 -15.18
C ASP A 142 -7.27 -3.17 -14.80
N ASN A 143 -7.53 -2.98 -13.51
CA ASN A 143 -8.60 -2.11 -13.01
C ASN A 143 -8.45 -0.67 -13.47
N ILE A 144 -7.25 -0.10 -13.37
CA ILE A 144 -6.97 1.26 -13.85
C ILE A 144 -7.25 1.35 -15.35
N ALA A 145 -6.77 0.39 -16.14
CA ALA A 145 -6.97 0.37 -17.59
C ALA A 145 -8.45 0.31 -17.97
N LYS A 146 -9.24 -0.52 -17.27
CA LYS A 146 -10.70 -0.64 -17.48
C LYS A 146 -11.46 0.63 -17.07
N LEU A 147 -11.01 1.29 -16.01
CA LEU A 147 -11.69 2.46 -15.46
C LEU A 147 -11.35 3.75 -16.22
N LYS A 148 -10.15 3.83 -16.81
CA LYS A 148 -9.66 5.00 -17.55
C LYS A 148 -10.66 5.58 -18.56
N PRO A 149 -11.22 4.82 -19.53
CA PRO A 149 -12.18 5.38 -20.49
C PRO A 149 -13.48 5.86 -19.83
N LYS A 150 -13.88 5.27 -18.69
CA LYS A 150 -15.06 5.71 -17.93
C LYS A 150 -14.82 7.06 -17.25
N VAL A 151 -13.61 7.31 -16.75
CA VAL A 151 -13.22 8.59 -16.15
C VAL A 151 -13.10 9.67 -17.23
N GLU A 152 -12.52 9.34 -18.38
CA GLU A 152 -12.36 10.27 -19.51
C GLU A 152 -13.69 10.71 -20.11
N ALA A 153 -14.72 9.87 -20.02
CA ALA A 153 -16.08 10.20 -20.45
C ALA A 153 -16.84 11.13 -19.48
N LEU A 154 -16.32 11.39 -18.28
CA LEU A 154 -16.97 12.28 -17.31
C LEU A 154 -16.72 13.76 -17.64
N PRO A 155 -17.68 14.66 -17.35
CA PRO A 155 -17.45 16.09 -17.44
C PRO A 155 -16.27 16.49 -16.55
N PRO A 156 -15.50 17.55 -16.92
CA PRO A 156 -14.39 18.05 -16.10
C PRO A 156 -14.87 18.39 -14.69
N SER A 157 -13.98 18.24 -13.71
CA SER A 157 -14.31 18.56 -12.31
C SER A 157 -14.72 20.03 -12.21
N PRO A 158 -15.72 20.40 -11.37
CA PRO A 158 -16.09 21.79 -11.13
C PRO A 158 -14.93 22.67 -10.64
N SER A 159 -13.90 22.05 -10.07
CA SER A 159 -12.67 22.70 -9.61
C SER A 159 -11.57 22.82 -10.67
N SER A 160 -11.77 22.29 -11.88
CA SER A 160 -10.81 22.42 -12.97
C SER A 160 -10.95 23.81 -13.60
N PRO A 161 -9.87 24.63 -13.66
CA PRO A 161 -9.90 25.88 -14.41
C PRO A 161 -10.34 25.61 -15.85
N PRO A 162 -11.14 26.49 -16.48
CA PRO A 162 -11.52 26.31 -17.87
C PRO A 162 -10.27 26.12 -18.74
N ALA A 163 -10.30 25.11 -19.61
CA ALA A 163 -9.21 24.86 -20.54
C ALA A 163 -8.94 26.14 -21.34
N MET A 164 -7.74 26.71 -21.18
CA MET A 164 -7.32 27.85 -21.99
C MET A 164 -7.25 27.36 -23.44
N LYS A 165 -8.09 27.95 -24.30
CA LYS A 165 -8.06 27.74 -25.75
C LYS A 165 -6.81 28.37 -26.36
#